data_AF-A0AA47MUZ4-F1
#
_entry.id   AF-A0AA47MUZ4-F1
#
_cell.length_a   1.000
_cell.length_b   1.000
_cell.length_c   1.000
_cell.angle_alpha   90.00
_cell.angle_beta   90.00
_cell.angle_gamma   90.00
#
_symmetry.space_group_name_H-M   'P 1'
#
loop_
_entity.id
_entity.type
_entity.pdbx_description
1 polymer ?
#
loop_
_entity_poly.entity_id
_entity_poly.type
_entity_poly.pdbx_seq_one_letter_code
_entity_poly.pdbx_strand_id
1 'polypeptide(L)'
;MERVKLVSLPTSKNWTFGPADIEELIFMLSDSPGVMCRPSRVRHMFASRACRKSVMIGTALSVSEMKKLVVHMGEIEQPWNCPHGRPTMRHLDATLTSWFISSEVANANLILYMCFQGRF
;
A
#
# COMPACT_ATOMS: atom_id res chain seq x y z
N MET A 1 -37.17 -12.78 -14.40
CA MET A 1 -35.77 -12.31 -14.54
C MET A 1 -35.77 -11.14 -15.51
N GLU A 2 -35.46 -9.95 -15.03
CA GLU A 2 -35.19 -8.83 -15.94
C GLU A 2 -33.86 -9.05 -16.66
N ARG A 3 -33.84 -8.78 -17.96
CA ARG A 3 -32.62 -8.86 -18.75
C ARG A 3 -31.90 -7.53 -18.66
N VAL A 4 -30.64 -7.57 -18.22
CA VAL A 4 -29.78 -6.39 -18.20
C VAL A 4 -28.87 -6.38 -19.43
N LYS A 5 -28.61 -5.19 -19.97
CA LYS A 5 -27.66 -4.98 -21.06
C LYS A 5 -26.48 -4.19 -20.54
N LEU A 6 -25.29 -4.77 -20.63
CA LEU A 6 -24.05 -4.08 -20.32
C LEU A 6 -23.72 -3.08 -21.44
N VAL A 7 -23.69 -1.79 -21.10
CA VAL A 7 -23.47 -0.70 -22.08
C VAL A 7 -22.01 -0.29 -22.23
N SER A 8 -21.22 -0.43 -21.17
CA SER A 8 -19.81 -0.02 -21.14
C SER A 8 -19.06 -0.77 -20.06
N LEU A 9 -17.74 -0.88 -20.24
CA LEU A 9 -16.84 -1.51 -19.29
C LEU A 9 -15.70 -0.54 -18.93
N PRO A 10 -15.31 -0.46 -17.65
CA PRO A 10 -14.08 0.22 -17.26
C PRO A 10 -12.86 -0.42 -17.95
N THR A 11 -12.00 0.41 -18.54
CA THR A 11 -10.75 -0.04 -19.15
C THR A 11 -9.58 0.80 -18.64
N SER A 12 -8.39 0.19 -18.58
CA SER A 12 -7.18 0.86 -18.15
C SER A 12 -5.93 0.23 -18.76
N LYS A 13 -5.35 0.87 -19.78
CA LYS A 13 -4.23 0.32 -20.59
C LYS A 13 -4.55 -1.11 -21.08
N ASN A 14 -3.85 -2.11 -20.56
CA ASN A 14 -3.99 -3.53 -20.87
C ASN A 14 -4.95 -4.28 -19.92
N TRP A 15 -5.71 -3.55 -19.09
CA TRP A 15 -6.64 -4.12 -18.13
C TRP A 15 -8.08 -3.75 -18.51
N THR A 16 -8.93 -4.76 -18.63
CA THR A 16 -10.35 -4.59 -18.97
C THR A 16 -11.20 -5.31 -17.94
N PHE A 17 -12.24 -4.61 -17.48
CA PHE A 17 -13.28 -5.14 -16.62
C PHE A 17 -14.09 -6.18 -17.41
N GLY A 18 -14.31 -7.36 -16.84
CA GLY A 18 -15.05 -8.46 -17.46
C GLY A 18 -16.35 -8.79 -16.71
N PRO A 19 -17.16 -9.72 -17.23
CA PRO A 19 -18.42 -10.14 -16.60
C PRO A 19 -18.25 -10.62 -15.15
N ALA A 20 -17.20 -11.40 -14.87
CA ALA A 20 -16.92 -11.89 -13.52
C ALA A 20 -16.63 -10.76 -12.51
N ASP A 21 -16.01 -9.66 -12.94
CA ASP A 21 -15.79 -8.51 -12.05
C ASP A 21 -17.10 -7.77 -11.74
N ILE A 22 -18.06 -7.79 -12.69
CA ILE A 22 -19.39 -7.19 -12.49
C ILE A 22 -20.16 -8.04 -11.49
N GLU A 23 -20.13 -9.36 -11.63
CA GLU A 23 -20.76 -10.28 -10.68
C GLU A 23 -20.19 -10.11 -9.26
N GLU A 24 -18.85 -10.04 -9.14
CA GLU A 24 -18.19 -9.75 -7.85
C GLU A 24 -18.65 -8.39 -7.30
N LEU A 25 -18.68 -7.35 -8.12
CA LEU A 25 -19.10 -6.02 -7.70
C LEU A 25 -20.57 -5.99 -7.23
N ILE A 26 -21.48 -6.63 -7.95
CA ILE A 26 -22.90 -6.73 -7.58
C ILE A 26 -23.04 -7.46 -6.25
N PHE A 27 -22.31 -8.56 -6.05
CA PHE A 27 -22.29 -9.29 -4.79
C PHE A 27 -21.83 -8.39 -3.64
N MET A 28 -20.70 -7.69 -3.80
CA MET A 28 -20.17 -6.78 -2.78
C MET A 28 -21.15 -5.63 -2.42
N LEU A 29 -21.80 -5.04 -3.42
CA LEU A 29 -22.78 -3.97 -3.21
C LEU A 29 -24.05 -4.46 -2.51
N SER A 30 -24.44 -5.70 -2.78
CA SER A 30 -25.61 -6.32 -2.15
C SER A 30 -25.36 -6.67 -0.68
N ASP A 31 -24.14 -7.12 -0.36
CA ASP A 31 -23.73 -7.51 0.99
C ASP A 31 -23.44 -6.30 1.91
N SER A 32 -22.89 -5.22 1.36
CA SER A 32 -22.54 -4.00 2.11
C SER A 32 -22.94 -2.71 1.39
N PRO A 33 -24.23 -2.34 1.40
CA PRO A 33 -24.72 -1.12 0.75
C PRO A 33 -24.07 0.15 1.33
N GLY A 34 -23.74 1.12 0.47
CA GLY A 34 -23.18 2.42 0.89
C GLY A 34 -21.68 2.41 1.16
N VAL A 35 -21.02 1.25 1.12
CA VAL A 35 -19.56 1.14 1.23
C VAL A 35 -18.91 1.22 -0.16
N MET A 36 -17.82 1.99 -0.28
CA MET A 36 -16.99 2.02 -1.48
C MET A 36 -16.27 0.67 -1.68
N CYS A 37 -16.95 -0.28 -2.31
CA CYS A 37 -16.41 -1.60 -2.61
C CYS A 37 -15.53 -1.58 -3.88
N ARG A 38 -14.52 -2.45 -3.88
CA ARG A 38 -13.61 -2.64 -5.02
C ARG A 38 -13.40 -4.14 -5.27
N PRO A 39 -13.75 -4.64 -6.46
CA PRO A 39 -13.51 -6.03 -6.84
C PRO A 39 -12.04 -6.42 -6.70
N SER A 40 -11.78 -7.69 -6.45
CA SER A 40 -10.45 -8.28 -6.24
C SER A 40 -9.44 -7.85 -7.30
N ARG A 41 -9.80 -7.94 -8.59
CA ARG A 41 -8.91 -7.55 -9.71
C ARG A 41 -8.62 -6.06 -9.73
N VAL A 42 -9.58 -5.21 -9.35
CA VAL A 42 -9.37 -3.76 -9.21
C VAL A 42 -8.42 -3.46 -8.06
N ARG A 43 -8.60 -4.13 -6.91
CA ARG A 43 -7.69 -4.00 -5.75
C ARG A 43 -6.27 -4.41 -6.13
N HIS A 44 -6.11 -5.53 -6.83
CA HIS A 44 -4.81 -6.01 -7.28
C HIS A 44 -4.14 -5.05 -8.29
N MET A 45 -4.90 -4.50 -9.22
CA MET A 45 -4.42 -3.49 -10.16
C MET A 45 -3.89 -2.25 -9.40
N PHE A 46 -4.64 -1.73 -8.43
CA PHE A 46 -4.19 -0.58 -7.64
C PHE A 46 -2.97 -0.92 -6.78
N ALA A 47 -2.93 -2.09 -6.15
CA ALA A 47 -1.77 -2.54 -5.38
C ALA A 47 -0.49 -2.57 -6.24
N SER A 48 -0.57 -3.15 -7.45
CA SER A 48 0.53 -3.22 -8.40
C SER A 48 1.01 -1.82 -8.84
N ARG A 49 0.07 -0.89 -9.10
CA ARG A 49 0.40 0.50 -9.46
C ARG A 49 1.05 1.26 -8.32
N ALA A 50 0.53 1.12 -7.11
CA ALA A 50 1.11 1.73 -5.92
C ALA A 50 2.55 1.26 -5.73
N CYS A 51 2.78 -0.06 -5.77
CA CYS A 51 4.12 -0.65 -5.62
C CYS A 51 5.13 -0.13 -6.64
N ARG A 52 4.77 -0.06 -7.92
CA ARG A 52 5.66 0.46 -8.98
C ARG A 52 5.90 1.97 -8.90
N LYS A 53 5.03 2.73 -8.22
CA LYS A 53 5.16 4.18 -8.04
C LYS A 53 5.85 4.53 -6.71
N SER A 54 5.92 3.60 -5.76
CA SER A 54 6.60 3.79 -4.48
C SER A 54 8.10 4.01 -4.65
N VAL A 55 8.70 4.67 -3.66
CA VAL A 55 10.16 4.79 -3.54
C VAL A 55 10.77 3.39 -3.40
N MET A 56 11.79 3.10 -4.21
CA MET A 56 12.45 1.80 -4.22
C MET A 56 13.51 1.72 -3.13
N ILE A 57 13.60 0.57 -2.46
CA ILE A 57 14.65 -0.43 -2.71
C ILE A 57 16.11 0.01 -3.05
N GLY A 58 16.63 1.17 -2.66
CA GLY A 58 18.02 1.60 -2.86
C GLY A 58 18.14 3.12 -2.97
N THR A 59 17.01 3.81 -3.07
CA THR A 59 16.95 5.24 -3.38
C THR A 59 17.44 6.07 -2.20
N ALA A 60 18.51 6.84 -2.41
CA ALA A 60 18.94 7.86 -1.47
C ALA A 60 17.88 8.96 -1.37
N LEU A 61 17.51 9.31 -0.13
CA LEU A 61 16.53 10.35 0.16
C LEU A 61 17.15 11.43 1.03
N SER A 62 16.80 12.68 0.76
CA SER A 62 17.07 13.78 1.68
C SER A 62 16.22 13.64 2.95
N VAL A 63 16.67 14.27 4.04
CA VAL A 63 15.90 14.33 5.29
C VAL A 63 14.50 14.92 5.08
N SER A 64 14.37 15.88 4.16
CA SER A 64 13.08 16.49 3.84
C SER A 64 12.11 15.51 3.17
N GLU A 65 12.61 14.65 2.28
CA GLU A 65 11.81 13.62 1.60
C GLU A 65 11.40 12.52 2.56
N MET A 66 12.32 12.06 3.42
CA MET A 66 12.01 11.09 4.47
C MET A 66 10.90 11.61 5.39
N LYS A 67 10.99 12.86 5.87
CA LYS A 67 9.95 13.48 6.70
C LYS A 67 8.60 13.54 5.99
N LYS A 68 8.57 13.95 4.72
CA LYS A 68 7.33 13.99 3.92
C LYS A 68 6.66 12.61 3.83
N LEU A 69 7.45 11.55 3.61
CA LEU A 69 6.91 10.18 3.56
C LEU A 69 6.26 9.78 4.89
N VAL A 70 6.90 10.06 6.03
CA VAL A 70 6.32 9.72 7.34
C VAL A 70 5.06 10.53 7.63
N VAL A 71 5.05 11.82 7.31
CA VAL A 71 3.86 12.67 7.51
C VAL A 71 2.69 12.14 6.68
N HIS A 72 2.91 11.86 5.39
CA HIS A 72 1.85 11.27 4.54
C HIS A 72 1.38 9.91 5.06
N MET A 73 2.26 9.07 5.61
CA MET A 73 1.84 7.81 6.22
C MET A 73 0.92 8.04 7.42
N GLY A 74 1.09 9.12 8.18
CA GLY A 74 0.22 9.48 9.30
C GLY A 74 -1.21 9.89 8.90
N GLU A 75 -1.43 10.22 7.62
CA GLU A 75 -2.75 10.61 7.08
C GLU A 75 -3.54 9.40 6.55
N ILE A 76 -2.90 8.23 6.43
CA ILE A 76 -3.51 7.00 5.93
C ILE A 76 -4.19 6.26 7.09
N GLU A 77 -5.40 5.75 6.88
CA GLU A 77 -6.18 5.04 7.90
C GLU A 77 -5.50 3.76 8.41
N GLN A 78 -4.91 2.97 7.50
CA GLN A 78 -4.23 1.70 7.83
C GLN A 78 -2.80 1.69 7.28
N PRO A 79 -1.87 2.47 7.87
CA PRO A 79 -0.55 2.67 7.31
C PRO A 79 0.40 1.50 7.57
N TRP A 80 0.01 0.53 8.42
CA TRP A 80 0.89 -0.52 8.96
C TRP A 80 1.25 -1.63 7.99
N ASN A 81 0.43 -1.81 6.94
CA ASN A 81 0.60 -2.83 5.91
C ASN A 81 0.44 -2.19 4.53
N CYS A 82 1.30 -2.59 3.60
CA CYS A 82 1.14 -2.25 2.19
C CYS A 82 -0.08 -3.03 1.63
N PRO A 83 -0.60 -2.65 0.45
CA PRO A 83 -1.76 -3.34 -0.14
C PRO A 83 -1.50 -4.82 -0.52
N HIS A 84 -0.27 -5.31 -0.37
CA HIS A 84 0.11 -6.72 -0.50
C HIS A 84 0.29 -7.44 0.84
N GLY A 85 0.05 -6.77 1.98
CA GLY A 85 0.19 -7.32 3.32
C GLY A 85 1.61 -7.27 3.90
N ARG A 86 2.58 -6.64 3.23
CA ARG A 86 3.92 -6.45 3.81
C ARG A 86 3.89 -5.32 4.83
N PRO A 87 4.56 -5.46 5.98
CA PRO A 87 4.63 -4.38 6.93
C PRO A 87 5.39 -3.17 6.41
N THR A 88 4.90 -1.99 6.73
CA THR A 88 5.50 -0.70 6.32
C THR A 88 6.43 -0.12 7.38
N MET A 89 6.16 -0.38 8.66
CA MET A 89 6.92 0.13 9.79
C MET A 89 6.91 -0.86 10.98
N ARG A 90 7.96 -0.78 11.81
CA ARG A 90 8.14 -1.57 13.02
C ARG A 90 8.75 -0.70 14.10
N HIS A 91 8.31 -0.89 15.33
CA HIS A 91 8.94 -0.28 16.49
C HIS A 91 10.21 -1.09 16.82
N LEU A 92 11.34 -0.41 17.00
CA LEU A 92 12.55 -1.03 17.53
C LEU A 92 12.64 -0.72 19.03
N ASP A 93 12.89 -1.74 19.83
CA ASP A 93 13.12 -1.57 21.26
C ASP A 93 14.53 -1.00 21.53
N ALA A 94 14.64 -0.15 22.56
CA ALA A 94 15.87 0.54 22.95
C ALA A 94 17.02 -0.43 23.25
N THR A 95 16.71 -1.64 23.72
CA THR A 95 17.69 -2.70 23.99
C THR A 95 18.40 -3.24 22.74
N LEU A 96 17.79 -3.11 21.55
CA LEU A 96 18.38 -3.51 20.26
C LEU A 96 19.18 -2.38 19.60
N THR A 97 18.94 -1.13 20.00
CA THR A 97 19.61 0.03 19.38
C THR A 97 21.09 0.15 19.76
N SER A 98 21.51 -0.38 20.91
CA SER A 98 22.93 -0.37 21.33
C SER A 98 23.85 -1.18 20.42
N TRP A 99 23.33 -2.17 19.68
CA TRP A 99 24.10 -2.99 18.74
C TRP A 99 24.27 -2.33 17.36
N PHE A 100 23.36 -1.41 16.99
CA PHE A 100 23.36 -0.76 15.66
C PHE A 100 24.06 0.61 15.66
N ILE A 101 24.12 1.31 16.80
CA ILE A 101 24.67 2.68 16.90
C ILE A 101 26.23 2.71 16.94
N SER A 102 26.91 1.60 16.59
CA SER A 102 28.37 1.62 16.37
C SER A 102 28.80 2.30 15.06
N SER A 103 27.87 2.61 14.13
CA SER A 103 28.14 3.40 12.93
C SER A 103 27.31 4.68 12.96
N GLU A 104 27.99 5.82 13.08
CA GLU A 104 27.48 7.20 13.21
C GLU A 104 26.16 7.52 12.49
N VAL A 105 25.02 7.37 13.16
CA VAL A 105 23.81 8.17 12.88
C VAL A 105 23.01 8.33 14.19
N ALA A 106 23.41 9.27 15.04
CA ALA A 106 22.66 9.62 16.24
C ALA A 106 22.10 11.04 16.13
N ASN A 107 20.81 11.16 15.83
CA ASN A 107 19.99 12.24 16.36
C ASN A 107 18.54 11.77 16.53
N ALA A 108 18.00 12.12 17.70
CA ALA A 108 16.84 11.52 18.34
C ALA A 108 15.50 11.69 17.60
N ASN A 109 14.58 10.75 17.88
CA ASN A 109 13.12 10.79 17.65
C ASN A 109 12.52 10.35 16.31
N LEU A 110 13.21 9.58 15.47
CA LEU A 110 12.52 8.90 14.36
C LEU A 110 13.27 7.63 13.93
N ILE A 111 13.14 6.55 14.71
CA ILE A 111 13.54 5.22 14.24
C ILE A 111 12.39 4.68 13.39
N LEU A 112 12.19 5.29 12.23
CA LEU A 112 11.44 4.73 11.12
C LEU A 112 12.47 4.08 10.20
N TYR A 113 13.13 3.03 10.70
CA TYR A 113 14.02 2.23 9.87
C TYR A 113 13.15 1.46 8.91
N MET A 114 13.08 1.98 7.68
CA MET A 114 12.66 1.22 6.52
C MET A 114 13.44 -0.10 6.53
N CYS A 115 12.72 -1.23 6.46
CA CYS A 115 13.32 -2.54 6.27
C CYS A 115 14.06 -2.53 4.93
N PHE A 116 15.36 -2.31 5.02
CA PHE A 116 16.19 -1.97 3.87
C PHE A 116 17.62 -2.46 4.06
N GLN A 117 17.76 -3.64 4.66
CA GLN A 117 18.92 -4.47 4.39
C GLN A 117 18.43 -5.87 4.11
N GLY A 118 18.80 -6.36 2.92
CA GLY A 118 18.43 -7.66 2.44
C GLY A 118 18.91 -8.76 3.38
N ARG A 119 18.01 -9.67 3.68
CA ARG A 119 18.22 -11.13 3.80
C ARG A 119 16.82 -11.73 4.03
N PHE A 120 16.28 -12.34 2.98
CA PHE A 120 15.53 -13.58 3.17
C PHE A 120 16.55 -14.68 3.50
#